data_AF-A0A972QL42-F1
#
_entry.id   AF-A0A972QL42-F1
#
_cell.length_a   1.000
_cell.length_b   1.000
_cell.length_c   1.000
_cell.angle_alpha   90.00
_cell.angle_beta   90.00
_cell.angle_gamma   90.00
#
_symmetry.space_group_name_H-M   'P 1'
#
loop_
_entity.id
_entity.type
_entity.pdbx_description
1 polymer ?
#
loop_
_entity_poly.entity_id
_entity_poly.type
_entity_poly.pdbx_seq_one_letter_code
_entity_poly.pdbx_strand_id
1 'polypeptide(L)'
;MKKGVRLAAVLIAILFLASASQAFHPGKSEGHHKDFGEKFSLKAHLILKNEEELGLSDDQVEKVKTLKLKNKKGLIMQEAEIEVLSLELKSKMWSDEIDTSAINKLIDQKYELKKAKAKSSVEACVALKKILTKEQKAKLKALYKGCKQKEWKERD
;
A
#
# COMPACT_ATOMS: atom_id res chain seq x y z
N MET A 1 24.51 -29.24 61.29
CA MET A 1 24.29 -29.49 59.84
C MET A 1 22.77 -29.56 59.63
N LYS A 2 22.06 -28.59 59.04
CA LYS A 2 21.95 -28.33 57.58
C LYS A 2 21.29 -26.95 57.38
N LYS A 3 21.98 -25.86 57.74
CA LYS A 3 21.54 -24.48 57.39
C LYS A 3 22.07 -24.01 56.03
N GLY A 4 22.85 -24.84 55.33
CA GLY A 4 23.45 -24.55 54.02
C GLY A 4 22.67 -25.04 52.79
N VAL A 5 21.50 -25.68 52.95
CA VAL A 5 20.76 -26.27 51.81
C VAL A 5 19.66 -25.35 51.25
N ARG A 6 19.24 -24.31 51.99
CA ARG A 6 18.18 -23.39 51.52
C ARG A 6 18.68 -22.19 50.71
N LEU A 7 19.99 -21.93 50.68
CA LEU A 7 20.55 -20.82 49.90
C LEU A 7 20.94 -21.22 48.46
N ALA A 8 21.15 -22.51 48.20
CA ALA A 8 21.53 -23.01 46.88
C ALA A 8 20.34 -23.20 45.92
N ALA A 9 19.11 -23.32 46.43
CA ALA A 9 17.93 -23.54 45.59
C ALA A 9 17.35 -22.24 44.99
N VAL A 10 17.64 -21.07 45.56
CA VAL A 10 17.12 -19.78 45.07
C VAL A 10 18.03 -19.17 43.98
N LEU A 11 19.32 -19.53 43.95
CA LEU A 11 20.26 -19.02 42.95
C LEU A 11 20.24 -19.79 41.62
N ILE A 12 19.67 -21.00 41.57
CA ILE A 12 19.50 -21.76 40.32
C ILE A 12 18.19 -21.38 39.59
N ALA A 13 17.22 -20.81 40.29
CA ALA A 13 15.95 -20.35 39.69
C ALA A 13 16.06 -19.02 38.94
N ILE A 14 17.09 -18.21 39.19
CA ILE A 14 17.30 -16.91 38.52
C ILE A 14 18.06 -17.05 37.18
N LEU A 15 18.68 -18.21 36.93
CA LEU A 15 19.40 -18.49 35.69
C LEU A 15 18.52 -19.00 34.52
N PHE A 16 17.21 -19.16 34.73
CA PHE A 16 16.25 -19.46 33.66
C PHE A 16 15.44 -18.24 33.19
N LEU A 17 15.74 -17.04 33.68
CA LEU A 17 15.11 -15.78 33.25
C LEU A 17 15.90 -15.03 32.17
N ALA A 18 16.81 -15.70 31.46
CA ALA A 18 17.70 -15.09 30.46
C ALA A 18 17.62 -15.71 29.05
N SER A 19 16.48 -16.30 28.68
CA SER A 19 16.28 -16.84 27.32
C SER A 19 14.84 -16.73 26.84
N ALA A 20 14.15 -15.64 27.21
CA ALA A 20 12.95 -15.18 26.52
C ALA A 20 13.13 -13.76 25.95
N SER A 21 14.36 -13.38 25.60
CA SER A 21 14.56 -12.53 24.42
C SER A 21 14.34 -13.41 23.18
N GLN A 22 13.13 -13.94 23.02
CA GLN A 22 12.64 -14.25 21.68
C GLN A 22 12.65 -12.91 20.99
N ALA A 23 13.70 -12.73 20.19
CA ALA A 23 13.88 -11.63 19.28
C ALA A 23 12.53 -11.37 18.63
N PHE A 24 11.93 -10.24 18.98
CA PHE A 24 10.99 -9.57 18.12
C PHE A 24 11.82 -9.22 16.89
N HIS A 25 11.95 -10.17 15.98
CA HIS A 25 12.37 -9.91 14.63
C HIS A 25 11.18 -9.17 14.02
N PRO A 26 11.23 -7.83 13.83
CA PRO A 26 10.25 -7.21 12.95
C PRO A 26 10.36 -7.99 11.64
N GLY A 27 9.27 -8.67 11.28
CA GLY A 27 9.22 -9.49 10.08
C GLY A 27 9.81 -8.68 8.94
N LYS A 28 10.76 -9.29 8.20
CA LYS A 28 11.33 -8.72 6.98
C LYS A 28 10.17 -8.07 6.22
N SER A 29 10.25 -6.76 6.01
CA SER A 29 9.23 -6.01 5.28
C SER A 29 9.03 -6.69 3.93
N GLU A 30 7.96 -7.47 3.80
CA GLU A 30 7.52 -7.94 2.50
C GLU A 30 7.38 -6.70 1.63
N GLY A 31 8.09 -6.67 0.50
CA GLY A 31 8.11 -5.50 -0.36
C GLY A 31 6.68 -5.13 -0.70
N HIS A 32 6.19 -4.00 -0.17
CA HIS A 32 4.86 -3.49 -0.45
C HIS A 32 4.75 -3.29 -1.97
N HIS A 33 4.09 -4.24 -2.65
CA HIS A 33 3.88 -4.10 -4.08
C HIS A 33 2.87 -2.99 -4.30
N LYS A 34 3.35 -1.82 -4.73
CA LYS A 34 2.48 -0.68 -5.06
C LYS A 34 1.44 -1.08 -6.10
N ASP A 35 0.18 -0.92 -5.75
CA ASP A 35 -0.92 -1.14 -6.68
C ASP A 35 -0.94 -0.05 -7.78
N PHE A 36 -1.83 -0.20 -8.76
CA PHE A 36 -1.92 0.77 -9.86
C PHE A 36 -2.39 2.16 -9.40
N GLY A 37 -3.18 2.25 -8.34
CA GLY A 37 -3.66 3.51 -7.77
C GLY A 37 -2.54 4.29 -7.08
N GLU A 38 -1.67 3.61 -6.34
CA GLU A 38 -0.47 4.22 -5.76
C GLU A 38 0.50 4.68 -6.84
N LYS A 39 0.75 3.84 -7.85
CA LYS A 39 1.60 4.20 -9.00
C LYS A 39 1.05 5.42 -9.74
N PHE A 40 -0.26 5.50 -9.95
CA PHE A 40 -0.92 6.68 -10.51
C PHE A 40 -0.63 7.91 -9.64
N SER A 41 -0.86 7.82 -8.34
CA SER A 41 -0.75 8.96 -7.41
C SER A 41 0.67 9.53 -7.36
N LEU A 42 1.67 8.66 -7.32
CA LEU A 42 3.09 9.04 -7.38
C LEU A 42 3.42 9.73 -8.70
N LYS A 43 2.92 9.19 -9.82
CA LYS A 43 3.20 9.75 -11.14
C LYS A 43 2.52 11.10 -11.34
N ALA A 44 1.26 11.24 -10.93
CA ALA A 44 0.55 12.51 -10.99
C ALA A 44 1.23 13.57 -10.11
N HIS A 45 1.68 13.19 -8.91
CA HIS A 45 2.46 14.09 -8.05
C HIS A 45 3.77 14.52 -8.70
N LEU A 46 4.53 13.60 -9.31
CA LEU A 46 5.77 13.93 -10.00
C LEU A 46 5.53 14.88 -11.18
N ILE A 47 4.47 14.69 -11.95
CA ILE A 47 4.12 15.58 -13.07
C ILE A 47 3.85 17.00 -12.56
N LEU A 48 3.01 17.15 -11.54
CA LEU A 48 2.67 18.47 -10.99
C LEU A 48 3.87 19.15 -10.31
N LYS A 49 4.73 18.38 -9.63
CA LYS A 49 5.93 18.93 -8.98
C LYS A 49 6.93 19.50 -9.98
N ASN A 50 6.92 19.03 -11.22
CA ASN A 50 7.84 19.46 -12.27
C ASN A 50 7.09 20.11 -13.44
N GLU A 51 5.98 20.78 -13.19
CA GLU A 51 5.12 21.33 -14.24
C GLU A 51 5.84 22.36 -15.14
N GLU A 52 6.66 23.23 -14.54
CA GLU A 52 7.49 24.20 -15.25
C GLU A 52 8.57 23.52 -16.10
N GLU A 53 9.34 22.58 -15.54
CA GLU A 53 10.41 21.85 -16.24
C GLU A 53 9.86 20.98 -17.38
N LEU A 54 8.65 20.45 -17.21
CA LEU A 54 7.95 19.72 -18.26
C LEU A 54 7.36 20.65 -19.32
N GLY A 55 7.23 21.95 -19.06
CA GLY A 55 6.55 22.90 -19.93
C GLY A 55 5.08 22.52 -20.11
N LEU A 56 4.37 22.26 -19.02
CA LEU A 56 2.92 22.01 -19.07
C LEU A 56 2.18 23.33 -19.29
N SER A 57 1.12 23.31 -20.09
CA SER A 57 0.17 24.43 -20.12
C SER A 57 -0.73 24.41 -18.89
N ASP A 58 -1.33 25.56 -18.55
CA ASP A 58 -2.30 25.68 -17.45
C ASP A 58 -3.44 24.67 -17.59
N ASP A 59 -3.99 24.50 -18.80
CA ASP A 59 -4.98 23.47 -19.12
C ASP A 59 -4.52 22.05 -18.78
N GLN A 60 -3.25 21.71 -19.05
CA GLN A 60 -2.71 20.39 -18.72
C GLN A 60 -2.56 20.23 -17.21
N VAL A 61 -2.08 21.25 -16.52
CA VAL A 61 -1.95 21.28 -15.05
C VAL A 61 -3.31 21.06 -14.40
N GLU A 62 -4.34 21.78 -14.84
CA GLU A 62 -5.70 21.64 -14.32
C GLU A 62 -6.25 20.23 -14.58
N LYS A 63 -6.10 19.71 -15.79
CA LYS A 63 -6.52 18.33 -16.12
C LYS A 63 -5.84 17.29 -15.24
N VAL A 64 -4.55 17.46 -14.93
CA VAL A 64 -3.82 16.55 -14.02
C VAL A 64 -4.34 16.68 -12.58
N LYS A 65 -4.56 17.89 -12.08
CA LYS A 65 -5.11 18.13 -10.72
C LYS A 65 -6.50 17.51 -10.57
N THR A 66 -7.40 17.76 -11.52
CA THR A 66 -8.76 17.22 -11.54
C THR A 66 -8.76 15.70 -11.62
N LEU A 67 -7.96 15.11 -12.52
CA LEU A 67 -7.84 13.66 -12.63
C LEU A 67 -7.28 13.04 -11.33
N LYS A 68 -6.28 13.67 -10.71
CA LYS A 68 -5.71 13.21 -9.44
C LYS A 68 -6.75 13.19 -8.32
N LEU A 69 -7.53 14.27 -8.18
CA LEU A 69 -8.56 14.37 -7.16
C LEU A 69 -9.69 13.36 -7.39
N LYS A 70 -10.19 13.27 -8.63
CA LYS A 70 -11.23 12.30 -9.01
C LYS A 70 -10.80 10.86 -8.73
N ASN A 71 -9.59 10.49 -9.14
CA ASN A 71 -9.08 9.14 -8.90
C ASN A 71 -8.91 8.86 -7.40
N LYS A 72 -8.34 9.81 -6.64
CA LYS A 72 -8.19 9.65 -5.18
C LYS A 72 -9.54 9.42 -4.49
N LYS A 73 -10.56 10.22 -4.84
CA LYS A 73 -11.92 10.04 -4.30
C LYS A 73 -12.48 8.66 -4.64
N GLY A 74 -12.35 8.24 -5.90
CA GLY A 74 -12.81 6.94 -6.35
C GLY A 74 -12.14 5.77 -5.62
N LEU A 75 -10.81 5.81 -5.46
CA LEU A 75 -10.07 4.78 -4.74
C LEU A 75 -10.50 4.66 -3.29
N ILE A 76 -10.68 5.78 -2.59
CA ILE A 76 -11.14 5.79 -1.19
C ILE A 76 -12.51 5.12 -1.07
N MET A 77 -13.45 5.46 -1.97
CA MET A 77 -14.79 4.86 -1.94
C MET A 77 -14.74 3.35 -2.22
N GLN A 78 -14.00 2.93 -3.24
CA GLN A 78 -13.83 1.52 -3.58
C GLN A 78 -13.15 0.72 -2.46
N GLU A 79 -12.13 1.28 -1.81
CA GLU A 79 -11.46 0.66 -0.66
C GLU A 79 -12.41 0.52 0.53
N ALA A 80 -13.20 1.56 0.81
CA ALA A 80 -14.20 1.50 1.87
C ALA A 80 -15.26 0.42 1.61
N GLU A 81 -15.78 0.30 0.39
CA GLU A 81 -16.74 -0.75 0.02
C GLU A 81 -16.13 -2.16 0.15
N ILE A 82 -14.87 -2.34 -0.27
CA ILE A 82 -14.15 -3.61 -0.09
C ILE A 82 -13.98 -3.95 1.40
N GLU A 83 -13.72 -2.95 2.24
CA GLU A 83 -13.58 -3.14 3.68
C GLU A 83 -14.92 -3.51 4.32
N VAL A 84 -16.02 -2.85 3.94
CA VAL A 84 -17.39 -3.19 4.39
C VAL A 84 -17.70 -4.65 4.07
N LEU A 85 -17.49 -5.11 2.84
CA LEU A 85 -17.69 -6.52 2.47
C LEU A 85 -16.78 -7.48 3.24
N SER A 86 -15.57 -7.03 3.62
CA SER A 86 -14.65 -7.82 4.43
C SER A 86 -15.15 -7.98 5.86
N LEU A 87 -15.74 -6.93 6.44
CA LEU A 87 -16.38 -6.98 7.76
C LEU A 87 -17.64 -7.85 7.73
N GLU A 88 -18.46 -7.77 6.69
CA GLU A 88 -19.63 -8.62 6.51
C GLU A 88 -19.25 -10.10 6.40
N LEU A 89 -18.22 -10.41 5.60
CA LEU A 89 -17.65 -11.76 5.52
C LEU A 89 -17.20 -12.27 6.90
N LYS A 90 -16.46 -11.44 7.64
CA LYS A 90 -15.97 -11.78 8.98
C LYS A 90 -17.13 -12.04 9.94
N SER A 91 -18.16 -11.20 9.90
CA SER A 91 -19.36 -11.37 10.72
C SER A 91 -20.10 -12.68 10.39
N LYS A 92 -20.20 -13.05 9.10
CA LYS A 92 -20.84 -14.32 8.69
C LYS A 92 -20.05 -15.54 9.13
N MET A 93 -18.73 -15.45 9.16
CA MET A 93 -17.86 -16.53 9.64
C MET A 93 -17.90 -16.73 11.16
N TRP A 94 -18.41 -15.76 11.92
CA TRP A 94 -18.57 -15.85 13.39
C TRP A 94 -19.95 -16.38 13.81
N SER A 95 -20.85 -16.63 12.86
CA SER A 95 -22.16 -17.22 13.12
C SER A 95 -22.04 -18.69 13.53
N ASP A 96 -22.89 -19.14 14.46
CA ASP A 96 -22.96 -20.55 14.87
C ASP A 96 -23.37 -21.46 13.70
N GLU A 97 -24.20 -20.94 12.79
CA GLU A 97 -24.54 -21.58 11.52
C GLU A 97 -23.85 -20.85 10.36
N ILE A 98 -23.04 -21.58 9.59
CA ILE A 98 -22.26 -21.04 8.48
C ILE A 98 -23.01 -21.28 7.16
N ASP A 99 -23.57 -20.21 6.59
CA ASP A 99 -24.12 -20.22 5.22
C ASP A 99 -23.01 -19.97 4.19
N THR A 100 -22.42 -21.06 3.70
CA THR A 100 -21.38 -21.05 2.67
C THR A 100 -21.84 -20.38 1.37
N SER A 101 -23.13 -20.45 1.02
CA SER A 101 -23.67 -19.83 -0.20
C SER A 101 -23.66 -18.30 -0.09
N ALA A 102 -24.10 -17.77 1.05
CA ALA A 102 -24.03 -16.33 1.34
C ALA A 102 -22.59 -15.82 1.39
N ILE A 103 -21.68 -16.57 2.00
CA ILE A 103 -20.24 -16.24 2.06
C ILE A 103 -19.64 -16.17 0.65
N ASN A 104 -19.89 -17.16 -0.20
CA ASN A 104 -19.36 -17.17 -1.58
C ASN A 104 -19.85 -15.97 -2.38
N LYS A 105 -21.12 -15.55 -2.23
CA LYS A 105 -21.64 -14.34 -2.87
C LYS A 105 -20.90 -13.07 -2.43
N LEU A 106 -20.64 -12.92 -1.13
CA LEU A 106 -19.88 -11.78 -0.60
C LEU A 106 -18.42 -11.80 -1.08
N ILE A 107 -17.81 -12.98 -1.20
CA ILE A 107 -16.47 -13.15 -1.80
C ILE A 107 -16.50 -12.66 -3.25
N ASP A 108 -17.44 -13.12 -4.06
CA ASP A 108 -17.56 -12.73 -5.46
C ASP A 108 -17.74 -11.21 -5.61
N GLN A 109 -18.65 -10.62 -4.82
CA GLN A 109 -18.86 -9.16 -4.79
C GLN A 109 -17.56 -8.41 -4.45
N LYS A 110 -16.83 -8.87 -3.43
CA LYS A 110 -15.56 -8.25 -3.02
C LYS A 110 -14.51 -8.32 -4.13
N TYR A 111 -14.41 -9.44 -4.83
CA TYR A 111 -13.43 -9.60 -5.91
C TYR A 111 -13.83 -8.87 -7.19
N GLU A 112 -15.12 -8.76 -7.51
CA GLU A 112 -15.58 -7.90 -8.60
C GLU A 112 -15.29 -6.41 -8.32
N LEU A 113 -15.44 -5.95 -7.06
CA LEU A 113 -15.01 -4.59 -6.68
C LEU A 113 -13.49 -4.40 -6.79
N LYS A 114 -12.68 -5.36 -6.33
CA LYS A 114 -11.21 -5.31 -6.48
C LYS A 114 -10.80 -5.24 -7.96
N LYS A 115 -11.44 -6.02 -8.81
CA LYS A 115 -11.23 -6.02 -10.26
C LYS A 115 -11.63 -4.67 -10.88
N ALA A 116 -12.76 -4.09 -10.48
CA ALA A 116 -13.18 -2.77 -10.92
C ALA A 116 -12.20 -1.66 -10.46
N LYS A 117 -11.72 -1.70 -9.21
CA LYS A 117 -10.68 -0.81 -8.68
C LYS A 117 -9.41 -0.89 -9.53
N ALA A 118 -8.94 -2.10 -9.85
CA ALA A 118 -7.74 -2.29 -10.67
C ALA A 118 -7.91 -1.71 -12.09
N LYS A 119 -9.06 -1.96 -12.74
CA LYS A 119 -9.38 -1.41 -14.07
C LYS A 119 -9.41 0.12 -14.06
N SER A 120 -10.14 0.72 -13.12
CA SER A 120 -10.24 2.18 -13.00
C SER A 120 -8.88 2.84 -12.74
N SER A 121 -7.99 2.19 -11.97
CA SER A 121 -6.62 2.66 -11.75
C SER A 121 -5.77 2.64 -13.03
N VAL A 122 -5.91 1.61 -13.86
CA VAL A 122 -5.24 1.52 -15.17
C VAL A 122 -5.78 2.59 -16.12
N GLU A 123 -7.09 2.78 -16.16
CA GLU A 123 -7.74 3.84 -16.95
C GLU A 123 -7.24 5.23 -16.55
N ALA A 124 -7.12 5.50 -15.24
CA ALA A 124 -6.55 6.75 -14.75
C ALA A 124 -5.08 6.92 -15.18
N CYS A 125 -4.27 5.85 -15.16
CA CYS A 125 -2.91 5.89 -15.68
C CYS A 125 -2.86 6.20 -17.19
N VAL A 126 -3.78 5.63 -17.97
CA VAL A 126 -3.90 5.89 -19.41
C VAL A 126 -4.32 7.33 -19.66
N ALA A 127 -5.34 7.82 -18.96
CA ALA A 127 -5.80 9.20 -19.05
C ALA A 127 -4.70 10.20 -18.71
N LEU A 128 -3.94 9.96 -17.63
CA LEU A 128 -2.81 10.79 -17.24
C LEU A 128 -1.74 10.84 -18.33
N LYS A 129 -1.42 9.70 -18.95
CA LYS A 129 -0.49 9.66 -20.10
C LYS A 129 -1.06 10.42 -21.30
N LYS A 130 -2.36 10.43 -21.54
CA LYS A 130 -2.96 11.13 -22.68
C LYS A 130 -2.92 12.65 -22.54
N ILE A 131 -2.85 13.19 -21.32
CA ILE A 131 -2.70 14.64 -21.10
C ILE A 131 -1.37 15.17 -21.63
N LEU A 132 -0.31 14.36 -21.56
CA LEU A 132 1.04 14.78 -21.93
C LEU A 132 1.35 14.56 -23.42
N THR A 133 2.08 15.50 -24.02
CA THR A 133 2.65 15.36 -25.36
C THR A 133 3.75 14.30 -25.39
N LYS A 134 4.18 13.89 -26.60
CA LYS A 134 5.29 12.93 -26.78
C LYS A 134 6.59 13.45 -26.17
N GLU A 135 6.86 14.75 -26.32
CA GLU A 135 8.04 15.40 -25.78
C GLU A 135 8.01 15.46 -24.25
N GLN A 136 6.89 15.89 -23.66
CA GLN A 136 6.69 15.92 -22.21
C GLN A 136 6.87 14.54 -21.57
N LYS A 137 6.39 13.47 -22.24
CA LYS A 137 6.61 12.08 -21.78
C LYS A 137 8.09 11.69 -21.77
N ALA A 138 8.87 12.14 -22.74
CA ALA A 138 10.30 11.87 -22.80
C ALA A 138 11.04 12.60 -21.68
N LYS A 139 10.73 13.89 -21.45
CA LYS A 139 11.27 14.69 -20.33
C LYS A 139 10.95 14.06 -18.98
N LEU A 140 9.70 13.67 -18.75
CA LEU A 140 9.29 12.98 -17.52
C LEU A 140 10.05 11.67 -17.28
N LYS A 141 10.34 10.91 -18.35
CA LYS A 141 11.13 9.67 -18.24
C LYS A 141 12.59 9.96 -17.85
N ALA A 142 13.18 11.04 -18.35
CA ALA A 142 14.53 11.47 -17.96
C ALA A 142 14.57 11.92 -16.49
N LEU A 143 13.61 12.74 -16.07
CA LEU A 143 13.45 13.18 -14.67
C LEU A 143 13.37 12.00 -13.71
N TYR A 144 12.51 11.02 -14.01
CA TYR A 144 12.35 9.83 -13.17
C TYR A 144 13.65 9.02 -13.04
N LYS A 145 14.42 8.87 -14.12
CA LYS A 145 15.72 8.19 -14.09
C LYS A 145 16.74 8.99 -13.26
N GLY A 146 16.77 10.31 -13.39
CA GLY A 146 17.64 11.19 -12.62
C GLY A 146 17.37 11.11 -11.12
N CYS A 147 16.09 11.15 -10.71
CA CYS A 147 15.70 10.96 -9.30
C CYS A 147 16.20 9.62 -8.76
N LYS A 148 15.99 8.52 -9.49
CA LYS A 148 16.51 7.21 -9.08
C LYS A 148 18.03 7.20 -8.95
N GLN A 149 18.77 7.79 -9.88
CA GLN A 149 20.24 7.78 -9.80
C GLN A 149 20.77 8.56 -8.58
N LYS A 150 20.12 9.67 -8.20
CA LYS A 150 20.47 10.43 -6.99
C LYS A 150 20.20 9.62 -5.71
N GLU A 151 19.01 9.00 -5.60
CA GLU A 151 18.64 8.14 -4.46
C GLU A 151 19.61 6.97 -4.23
N TRP A 152 20.25 6.45 -5.29
CA TRP A 152 21.25 5.39 -5.15
C TRP A 152 22.57 5.94 -4.63
N LYS A 153 23.04 7.06 -5.18
CA LYS A 153 24.28 7.72 -4.74
C LYS A 153 24.25 8.27 -3.32
N GLU A 154 23.07 8.62 -2.80
CA GLU A 154 22.89 9.13 -1.43
C GLU A 154 22.74 8.03 -0.38
N ARG A 155 22.63 6.76 -0.80
CA ARG A 155 22.53 5.59 0.10
C ARG A 155 23.83 4.80 0.25
N ASP A 156 24.83 5.13 -0.57
CA ASP A 156 26.20 4.61 -0.51
C ASP A 156 27.11 5.63 0.20
#